data_AF-A0A398AL26-F1
#
_entry.id   AF-A0A398AL26-F1
#
_cell.length_a   1.000
_cell.length_b   1.000
_cell.length_c   1.000
_cell.angle_alpha   90.00
_cell.angle_beta   90.00
_cell.angle_gamma   90.00
#
_symmetry.space_group_name_H-M   'P 1'
#
loop_
_entity.id
_entity.type
_entity.pdbx_description
1 polymer ?
#
loop_
_entity_poly.entity_id
_entity_poly.type
_entity_poly.pdbx_seq_one_letter_code
_entity_poly.pdbx_strand_id
1 'polypeptide(L)'
;MLFAGGGGTSSTPNIRRSIRLECTNVTETEPETSSEKIKTCDFVDCSNGICEHDPIRFMRPMLQSSFCLQPPGDTPTRKATFDGIIAGCIPVFFEDQTAKMQYGWHLPEEEFSEFSVTIAKEDVVFRGVRIADVLMSIPKEEVARMRERVIEMMPRVMYRRHGASMGLMNKKDAVDIAIDGVLQKISSRG
;
A
#
# COMPACT_ATOMS: atom_id res chain seq x y z
N MET A 1 11.65 1.16 -6.24
CA MET A 1 10.87 -0.01 -6.74
C MET A 1 9.45 0.08 -6.22
N LEU A 2 8.50 -0.40 -7.02
CA LEU A 2 7.06 -0.44 -6.71
C LEU A 2 6.63 -1.87 -6.37
N PHE A 3 5.74 -2.05 -5.41
CA PHE A 3 5.07 -3.33 -5.20
C PHE A 3 3.67 -3.28 -5.80
N ALA A 4 3.39 -4.16 -6.78
CA ALA A 4 2.12 -4.20 -7.50
C ALA A 4 1.17 -5.30 -6.98
N GLY A 5 1.63 -6.15 -6.06
CA GLY A 5 0.87 -7.28 -5.53
C GLY A 5 0.62 -8.39 -6.54
N GLY A 6 -0.33 -9.26 -6.21
CA GLY A 6 -0.89 -10.27 -7.11
C GLY A 6 -2.32 -9.88 -7.50
N GLY A 7 -2.70 -10.11 -8.75
CA GLY A 7 -4.02 -9.73 -9.25
C GLY A 7 -4.44 -10.50 -10.49
N GLY A 8 -5.74 -10.77 -10.59
CA GLY A 8 -6.32 -11.49 -11.71
C GLY A 8 -6.13 -10.78 -13.05
N THR A 9 -6.09 -11.57 -14.12
CA THR A 9 -6.05 -11.08 -15.50
C THR A 9 -7.46 -10.71 -15.95
N SER A 10 -7.66 -9.48 -16.41
CA SER A 10 -8.92 -9.06 -17.06
C SER A 10 -8.64 -8.57 -18.47
N SER A 11 -9.57 -8.86 -19.38
CA SER A 11 -9.57 -8.39 -20.77
C SER A 11 -10.09 -6.95 -20.91
N THR A 12 -10.92 -6.48 -19.98
CA THR A 12 -11.48 -5.12 -20.02
C THR A 12 -10.50 -4.09 -19.46
N PRO A 13 -10.50 -2.83 -19.95
CA PRO A 13 -9.69 -1.76 -19.38
C PRO A 13 -10.04 -1.54 -17.90
N ASN A 14 -9.05 -1.67 -17.02
CA ASN A 14 -9.18 -1.41 -15.58
C ASN A 14 -7.80 -1.18 -14.97
N ILE A 15 -7.78 -0.61 -13.76
CA ILE A 15 -6.54 -0.20 -13.09
C ILE A 15 -5.58 -1.35 -12.81
N ARG A 16 -6.07 -2.55 -12.43
CA ARG A 16 -5.20 -3.71 -12.22
C ARG A 16 -4.51 -4.14 -13.51
N ARG A 17 -5.22 -4.08 -14.64
CA ARG A 17 -4.65 -4.33 -15.97
C ARG A 17 -3.60 -3.29 -16.32
N SER A 18 -3.86 -2.00 -16.08
CA SER A 18 -2.90 -0.92 -16.35
C SER A 18 -1.63 -1.08 -15.51
N ILE A 19 -1.75 -1.33 -14.21
CA ILE A 19 -0.61 -1.62 -13.31
C ILE A 19 0.22 -2.79 -13.86
N ARG A 20 -0.44 -3.91 -14.22
CA ARG A 20 0.25 -5.08 -14.75
C ARG A 20 1.03 -4.75 -16.02
N LEU A 21 0.38 -4.07 -16.97
CA LEU A 21 1.03 -3.68 -18.23
C LEU A 21 2.20 -2.75 -18.00
N GLU A 22 2.08 -1.77 -17.10
CA GLU A 22 3.18 -0.85 -16.80
C GLU A 22 4.37 -1.58 -16.16
N CYS A 23 4.10 -2.54 -15.27
CA CYS A 23 5.13 -3.33 -14.63
C CYS A 23 5.76 -4.40 -15.55
N THR A 24 5.10 -4.81 -16.64
CA THR A 24 5.62 -5.78 -17.62
C THR A 24 6.22 -5.13 -18.88
N ASN A 25 5.71 -3.98 -19.32
CA ASN A 25 6.06 -3.36 -20.61
C ASN A 25 7.35 -2.51 -20.58
N VAL A 26 8.21 -2.66 -19.57
CA VAL A 26 9.54 -2.04 -19.56
C VAL A 26 10.53 -2.80 -20.47
N THR A 27 10.07 -3.54 -21.49
CA THR A 27 10.94 -4.33 -22.38
C THR A 27 10.51 -4.37 -23.85
N GLU A 28 10.23 -3.23 -24.50
CA GLU A 28 10.04 -3.23 -25.97
C GLU A 28 10.80 -2.13 -26.76
N THR A 29 11.65 -1.31 -26.13
CA THR A 29 12.32 -0.21 -26.86
C THR A 29 13.84 -0.14 -26.77
N GLU A 30 14.56 -1.17 -26.30
CA GLU A 30 16.03 -1.15 -26.34
C GLU A 30 16.59 -2.49 -26.85
N PRO A 31 17.49 -2.47 -27.87
CA PRO A 31 18.14 -3.66 -28.38
C PRO A 31 19.17 -4.21 -27.38
N GLU A 32 19.39 -5.51 -27.48
CA GLU A 32 20.23 -6.34 -26.64
C GLU A 32 21.69 -5.84 -26.55
N THR A 33 21.97 -4.94 -25.61
CA THR A 33 23.34 -4.67 -25.12
C THR A 33 23.34 -4.54 -23.60
N SER A 34 23.46 -5.68 -22.91
CA SER A 34 24.05 -5.87 -21.57
C SER A 34 23.92 -4.76 -20.50
N SER A 35 22.76 -4.10 -20.38
CA SER A 35 22.41 -3.24 -19.25
C SER A 35 21.37 -3.95 -18.38
N GLU A 36 21.67 -4.11 -17.08
CA GLU A 36 20.75 -4.65 -16.07
C GLU A 36 19.33 -4.12 -16.29
N LYS A 37 18.37 -5.03 -16.55
CA LYS A 37 16.95 -4.69 -16.58
C LYS A 37 16.58 -4.11 -15.22
N ILE A 38 16.40 -2.79 -15.14
CA ILE A 38 15.96 -2.12 -13.91
C ILE A 38 14.52 -2.57 -13.64
N LYS A 39 14.36 -3.52 -12.73
CA LYS A 39 13.06 -4.01 -12.28
C LYS A 39 12.31 -2.86 -11.62
N THR A 40 11.30 -2.33 -12.31
CA THR A 40 10.54 -1.17 -11.82
C THR A 40 9.51 -1.59 -10.77
N CYS A 41 8.90 -2.76 -10.94
CA CYS A 41 7.93 -3.32 -10.02
C CYS A 41 8.23 -4.76 -9.60
N ASP A 42 7.86 -5.09 -8.37
CA ASP A 42 7.67 -6.45 -7.89
C ASP A 42 6.20 -6.88 -8.02
N PHE A 43 5.99 -7.96 -8.77
CA PHE A 43 4.72 -8.66 -8.86
C PHE A 43 4.87 -10.03 -8.19
N VAL A 44 3.91 -10.39 -7.34
CA VAL A 44 3.90 -11.68 -6.64
C VAL A 44 2.63 -12.41 -7.04
N ASP A 45 2.76 -13.43 -7.86
CA ASP A 45 1.66 -14.31 -8.17
C ASP A 45 1.37 -15.23 -6.98
N CYS A 46 0.22 -15.06 -6.35
CA CYS A 46 -0.25 -15.89 -5.24
C CYS A 46 -1.29 -16.95 -5.69
N SER A 47 -1.42 -17.18 -7.00
CA SER A 47 -2.26 -18.24 -7.57
C SER A 47 -1.93 -19.61 -6.98
N ASN A 48 -2.92 -20.51 -6.98
CA ASN A 48 -2.79 -21.87 -6.46
C ASN A 48 -2.39 -21.95 -4.97
N GLY A 49 -2.71 -20.93 -4.17
CA GLY A 49 -2.51 -20.95 -2.72
C GLY A 49 -1.06 -20.82 -2.26
N ILE A 50 -0.10 -20.50 -3.14
CA ILE A 50 1.33 -20.51 -2.79
C ILE A 50 1.73 -19.48 -1.70
N CYS A 51 0.84 -18.52 -1.40
CA CYS A 51 1.04 -17.51 -0.36
C CYS A 51 0.23 -17.80 0.92
N GLU A 52 -0.66 -18.80 0.95
CA GLU A 52 -1.65 -18.99 2.04
C GLU A 52 -1.03 -19.29 3.41
N HIS A 53 0.21 -19.78 3.44
CA HIS A 53 0.96 -20.04 4.68
C HIS A 53 2.41 -19.55 4.65
N ASP A 54 2.75 -18.72 3.66
CA ASP A 54 4.10 -18.19 3.48
C ASP A 54 4.05 -16.67 3.27
N PRO A 55 3.84 -15.89 4.35
CA PRO A 55 3.71 -14.43 4.24
C PRO A 55 4.99 -13.77 3.74
N ILE A 56 6.14 -14.45 3.84
CA ILE A 56 7.44 -13.93 3.42
C ILE A 56 7.43 -13.63 1.91
N ARG A 57 6.66 -14.38 1.11
CA ARG A 57 6.58 -14.21 -0.36
C ARG A 57 6.11 -12.83 -0.78
N PHE A 58 5.15 -12.24 -0.06
CA PHE A 58 4.68 -10.88 -0.35
C PHE A 58 5.31 -9.84 0.58
N MET A 59 5.65 -10.19 1.83
CA MET A 59 6.27 -9.24 2.76
C MET A 59 7.68 -8.83 2.34
N ARG A 60 8.51 -9.75 1.83
CA ARG A 60 9.89 -9.42 1.43
C ARG A 60 9.93 -8.40 0.28
N PRO A 61 9.17 -8.55 -0.82
CA PRO A 61 9.09 -7.52 -1.85
C PRO A 61 8.50 -6.20 -1.37
N MET A 62 7.50 -6.21 -0.47
CA MET A 62 6.98 -4.98 0.13
C MET A 62 8.05 -4.22 0.92
N LEU A 63 8.86 -4.92 1.74
CA LEU A 63 9.96 -4.32 2.52
C LEU A 63 11.02 -3.64 1.64
N GLN A 64 11.22 -4.16 0.43
CA GLN A 64 12.17 -3.66 -0.57
C GLN A 64 11.59 -2.55 -1.46
N SER A 65 10.29 -2.30 -1.37
CA SER A 65 9.59 -1.32 -2.19
C SER A 65 9.40 0.00 -1.43
N SER A 66 9.43 1.11 -2.17
CA SER A 66 9.11 2.43 -1.61
C SER A 66 7.61 2.65 -1.56
N PHE A 67 6.91 2.20 -2.61
CA PHE A 67 5.49 2.40 -2.81
C PHE A 67 4.79 1.06 -3.04
N CYS A 68 3.60 0.89 -2.44
CA CYS A 68 2.76 -0.29 -2.55
C CYS A 68 1.43 0.10 -3.19
N LEU A 69 1.20 -0.38 -4.42
CA LEU A 69 0.01 -0.05 -5.19
C LEU A 69 -1.21 -0.78 -4.62
N GLN A 70 -2.27 -0.03 -4.30
CA GLN A 70 -3.50 -0.52 -3.68
C GLN A 70 -4.70 -0.29 -4.61
N PRO A 71 -4.79 -0.99 -5.76
CA PRO A 71 -5.96 -0.86 -6.64
C PRO A 71 -7.24 -1.32 -5.92
N PRO A 72 -8.42 -0.75 -6.25
CA PRO A 72 -9.73 -1.15 -5.72
C PRO A 72 -10.08 -2.60 -6.08
N GLY A 73 -10.76 -3.32 -5.19
CA GLY A 73 -11.19 -4.72 -5.36
C GLY A 73 -12.67 -4.91 -5.01
N ASP A 74 -13.06 -6.13 -4.61
CA ASP A 74 -14.46 -6.44 -4.25
C ASP A 74 -14.88 -5.70 -2.97
N THR A 75 -13.93 -5.41 -2.09
CA THR A 75 -14.10 -4.57 -0.90
C THR A 75 -13.38 -3.22 -1.07
N PRO A 76 -13.89 -2.13 -0.47
CA PRO A 76 -13.26 -0.81 -0.59
C PRO A 76 -11.84 -0.78 0.03
N THR A 77 -11.63 -1.47 1.16
CA THR A 77 -10.30 -1.63 1.78
C THR A 77 -9.72 -3.01 1.50
N ARG A 78 -8.38 -3.13 1.47
CA ARG A 78 -7.64 -4.38 1.28
C ARG A 78 -6.69 -4.69 2.41
N LYS A 79 -6.54 -5.99 2.72
CA LYS A 79 -5.51 -6.49 3.63
C LYS A 79 -4.10 -5.98 3.27
N ALA A 80 -3.78 -5.94 1.98
CA ALA A 80 -2.47 -5.51 1.47
C ALA A 80 -2.10 -4.06 1.84
N THR A 81 -3.09 -3.20 2.13
CA THR A 81 -2.83 -1.84 2.64
C THR A 81 -2.13 -1.90 3.99
N PHE A 82 -2.64 -2.73 4.91
CA PHE A 82 -2.07 -2.87 6.25
C PHE A 82 -0.73 -3.62 6.23
N ASP A 83 -0.61 -4.65 5.39
CA ASP A 83 0.66 -5.35 5.19
C ASP A 83 1.75 -4.38 4.66
N GLY A 84 1.37 -3.49 3.72
CA GLY A 84 2.26 -2.44 3.21
C GLY A 84 2.69 -1.45 4.30
N ILE A 85 1.75 -0.99 5.14
CA ILE A 85 2.07 -0.13 6.29
C ILE A 85 3.06 -0.82 7.23
N ILE A 86 2.80 -2.08 7.59
CA ILE A 86 3.70 -2.88 8.44
C ILE A 86 5.07 -3.11 7.79
N ALA A 87 5.14 -3.19 6.46
CA ALA A 87 6.39 -3.28 5.71
C ALA A 87 7.10 -1.92 5.51
N GLY A 88 6.51 -0.81 5.97
CA GLY A 88 7.06 0.52 5.77
C GLY A 88 7.03 0.96 4.30
N CYS A 89 6.04 0.47 3.55
CA CYS A 89 5.83 0.72 2.14
C CYS A 89 4.67 1.69 1.96
N ILE A 90 4.92 2.83 1.30
CA ILE A 90 3.96 3.94 1.17
C ILE A 90 2.77 3.49 0.33
N PRO A 91 1.53 3.46 0.87
CA PRO A 91 0.36 3.07 0.10
C PRO A 91 0.08 4.05 -1.05
N VAL A 92 -0.23 3.52 -2.23
CA VAL A 92 -0.71 4.29 -3.38
C VAL A 92 -2.14 3.88 -3.68
N PHE A 93 -3.09 4.78 -3.41
CA PHE A 93 -4.51 4.54 -3.61
C PHE A 93 -4.98 5.06 -4.97
N PHE A 94 -6.01 4.41 -5.51
CA PHE A 94 -6.58 4.77 -6.82
C PHE A 94 -8.04 5.23 -6.78
N GLU A 95 -8.62 5.24 -5.58
CA GLU A 95 -9.96 5.74 -5.28
C GLU A 95 -9.96 6.35 -3.88
N ASP A 96 -10.91 7.26 -3.60
CA ASP A 96 -11.13 7.76 -2.24
C ASP A 96 -11.83 6.74 -1.35
N GLN A 97 -12.64 5.84 -1.94
CA GLN A 97 -13.37 4.80 -1.21
C GLN A 97 -12.44 3.66 -0.78
N THR A 98 -11.56 3.93 0.17
CA THR A 98 -10.52 3.00 0.63
C THR A 98 -10.49 2.91 2.15
N ALA A 99 -9.32 2.61 2.72
CA ALA A 99 -9.11 2.66 4.16
C ALA A 99 -9.47 4.04 4.75
N LYS A 100 -9.37 5.10 3.94
CA LYS A 100 -9.72 6.48 4.29
C LYS A 100 -11.12 6.62 4.88
N MET A 101 -12.11 5.96 4.31
CA MET A 101 -13.50 6.07 4.78
C MET A 101 -13.88 5.05 5.85
N GLN A 102 -13.12 3.96 5.99
CA GLN A 102 -13.51 2.81 6.82
C GLN A 102 -12.72 2.67 8.11
N TYR A 103 -11.48 3.17 8.13
CA TYR A 103 -10.53 2.92 9.21
C TYR A 103 -10.15 4.20 9.96
N GLY A 104 -11.01 5.23 9.98
CA GLY A 104 -10.72 6.56 10.55
C GLY A 104 -10.12 6.58 11.96
N TRP A 105 -10.48 5.62 12.83
CA TRP A 105 -9.85 5.51 14.16
C TRP A 105 -8.35 5.15 14.09
N HIS A 106 -8.00 4.27 13.16
CA HIS A 106 -6.64 3.75 12.98
C HIS A 106 -5.82 4.61 12.02
N LEU A 107 -6.47 5.13 10.98
CA LEU A 107 -5.91 5.92 9.88
C LEU A 107 -6.79 7.17 9.72
N PRO A 108 -6.48 8.27 10.44
CA PRO A 108 -7.26 9.50 10.37
C PRO A 108 -7.26 10.06 8.95
N GLU A 109 -8.43 10.51 8.48
CA GLU A 109 -8.65 10.92 7.09
C GLU A 109 -7.77 12.12 6.71
N GLU A 110 -7.63 13.06 7.64
CA GLU A 110 -6.84 14.28 7.52
C GLU A 110 -5.34 14.02 7.35
N GLU A 111 -4.85 12.87 7.83
CA GLU A 111 -3.43 12.51 7.79
C GLU A 111 -3.05 11.75 6.49
N PHE A 112 -4.00 11.36 5.63
CA PHE A 112 -3.70 10.53 4.44
C PHE A 112 -2.65 11.12 3.51
N SER A 113 -2.62 12.44 3.37
CA SER A 113 -1.64 13.14 2.55
C SER A 113 -0.21 13.05 3.09
N GLU A 114 -0.03 12.69 4.37
CA GLU A 114 1.28 12.59 5.02
C GLU A 114 1.94 11.23 4.83
N PHE A 115 1.17 10.17 4.55
CA PHE A 115 1.69 8.79 4.50
C PHE A 115 1.30 8.02 3.23
N SER A 116 0.54 8.61 2.32
CA SER A 116 0.05 7.94 1.11
C SER A 116 0.03 8.85 -0.10
N VAL A 117 -0.06 8.24 -1.29
CA VAL A 117 -0.25 8.93 -2.56
C VAL A 117 -1.59 8.51 -3.15
N THR A 118 -2.34 9.45 -3.71
CA THR A 118 -3.58 9.15 -4.45
C THR A 118 -3.39 9.48 -5.92
N ILE A 119 -3.68 8.52 -6.80
CA ILE A 119 -3.66 8.68 -8.26
C ILE A 119 -5.02 8.25 -8.78
N ALA A 120 -5.80 9.16 -9.37
CA ALA A 120 -7.13 8.81 -9.86
C ALA A 120 -7.06 7.66 -10.90
N LYS A 121 -7.83 6.59 -10.69
CA LYS A 121 -7.83 5.44 -11.60
C LYS A 121 -8.18 5.83 -13.04
N GLU A 122 -9.06 6.81 -13.23
CA GLU A 122 -9.50 7.26 -14.55
C GLU A 122 -8.35 7.88 -15.34
N ASP A 123 -7.45 8.59 -14.67
CA ASP A 123 -6.30 9.21 -15.31
C ASP A 123 -5.32 8.15 -15.84
N VAL A 124 -5.13 7.07 -15.07
CA VAL A 124 -4.28 5.93 -15.47
C VAL A 124 -4.94 5.09 -16.56
N VAL A 125 -6.23 4.77 -16.42
CA VAL A 125 -6.93 3.84 -17.32
C VAL A 125 -7.32 4.49 -18.64
N PHE A 126 -7.71 5.76 -18.63
CA PHE A 126 -8.31 6.42 -19.79
C PHE A 126 -7.54 7.65 -20.30
N ARG A 127 -6.65 8.24 -19.49
CA ARG A 127 -5.90 9.46 -19.89
C ARG A 127 -4.40 9.25 -20.08
N GLY A 128 -3.93 8.01 -19.96
CA GLY A 128 -2.53 7.64 -20.27
C GLY A 128 -1.52 8.09 -19.22
N VAL A 129 -1.95 8.45 -18.00
CA VAL A 129 -1.02 8.74 -16.91
C VAL A 129 -0.28 7.46 -16.51
N ARG A 130 1.06 7.52 -16.52
CA ARG A 130 1.90 6.43 -16.01
C ARG A 130 2.15 6.59 -14.52
N ILE A 131 1.95 5.52 -13.77
CA ILE A 131 2.06 5.51 -12.31
C ILE A 131 3.51 5.81 -11.89
N ALA A 132 4.48 5.21 -12.58
CA ALA A 132 5.90 5.35 -12.32
C ALA A 132 6.37 6.80 -12.51
N ASP A 133 5.86 7.51 -13.52
CA ASP A 133 6.23 8.92 -13.76
C ASP A 133 5.71 9.82 -12.63
N VAL A 134 4.47 9.59 -12.18
CA VAL A 134 3.91 10.31 -11.01
C VAL A 134 4.75 10.06 -9.77
N LEU A 135 5.05 8.80 -9.46
CA LEU A 135 5.80 8.45 -8.24
C LEU A 135 7.27 8.85 -8.29
N MET A 136 7.91 8.85 -9.47
CA MET A 136 9.29 9.33 -9.64
C MET A 136 9.39 10.86 -9.62
N SER A 137 8.29 11.58 -9.85
CA SER A 137 8.26 13.03 -9.70
C SER A 137 8.26 13.50 -8.23
N ILE A 138 7.97 12.60 -7.28
CA ILE A 138 7.96 12.92 -5.85
C ILE A 138 9.42 13.04 -5.36
N PRO A 139 9.82 14.17 -4.74
CA PRO A 139 11.17 14.35 -4.22
C PRO A 139 11.56 13.25 -3.22
N LYS A 140 12.82 12.83 -3.22
CA LYS A 140 13.29 11.74 -2.35
C LYS A 140 13.10 12.06 -0.87
N GLU A 141 13.26 13.32 -0.50
CA GLU A 141 13.04 13.83 0.85
C GLU A 141 11.58 13.69 1.27
N GLU A 142 10.66 13.94 0.33
CA GLU A 142 9.23 13.75 0.54
C GLU A 142 8.89 12.27 0.72
N VAL A 143 9.45 11.39 -0.12
CA VAL A 143 9.32 9.94 0.03
C VAL A 143 9.85 9.46 1.38
N ALA A 144 10.99 9.99 1.83
CA ALA A 144 11.55 9.65 3.14
C ALA A 144 10.60 10.07 4.28
N ARG A 145 10.06 11.29 4.22
CA ARG A 145 9.09 11.80 5.20
C ARG A 145 7.81 10.96 5.23
N MET A 146 7.24 10.63 4.08
CA MET A 146 6.07 9.75 3.99
C MET A 146 6.37 8.38 4.61
N ARG A 147 7.56 7.83 4.35
CA ARG A 147 7.97 6.54 4.91
C ARG A 147 8.13 6.58 6.43
N GLU A 148 8.71 7.65 6.97
CA GLU A 148 8.78 7.87 8.41
C GLU A 148 7.38 7.92 9.02
N ARG A 149 6.44 8.65 8.39
CA ARG A 149 5.05 8.68 8.82
C ARG A 149 4.40 7.30 8.82
N VAL A 150 4.60 6.50 7.76
CA VAL A 150 4.11 5.11 7.71
C VAL A 150 4.66 4.29 8.88
N ILE A 151 5.95 4.41 9.21
CA ILE A 151 6.59 3.70 10.32
C ILE A 151 5.99 4.12 11.67
N GLU A 152 5.72 5.41 11.86
CA GLU A 152 5.05 5.91 13.06
C GLU A 152 3.65 5.35 13.24
N MET A 153 2.92 5.16 12.14
CA MET A 153 1.54 4.66 12.14
C MET A 153 1.42 3.14 12.31
N MET A 154 2.48 2.37 12.07
CA MET A 154 2.48 0.89 12.16
C MET A 154 1.77 0.33 13.40
N PRO A 155 2.00 0.83 14.63
CA PRO A 155 1.34 0.29 15.83
C PRO A 155 -0.18 0.36 15.75
N ARG A 156 -0.74 1.38 15.08
CA ARG A 156 -2.18 1.63 15.01
C ARG A 156 -2.95 0.58 14.21
N VAL A 157 -2.26 -0.23 13.40
CA VAL A 157 -2.85 -1.23 12.49
C VAL A 157 -2.40 -2.66 12.77
N MET A 158 -1.63 -2.88 13.84
CA MET A 158 -1.19 -4.20 14.26
C MET A 158 -1.61 -4.51 15.70
N TYR A 159 -1.65 -5.80 16.03
CA TYR A 159 -1.82 -6.25 17.40
C TYR A 159 -0.47 -6.43 18.07
N ARG A 160 -0.29 -5.81 19.23
CA ARG A 160 0.95 -5.91 19.98
C ARG A 160 1.04 -7.28 20.64
N ARG A 161 2.16 -7.98 20.40
CA ARG A 161 2.46 -9.24 21.06
C ARG A 161 2.77 -9.01 22.54
N HIS A 162 2.36 -9.94 23.41
CA HIS A 162 2.82 -9.97 24.80
C HIS A 162 4.37 -10.00 24.88
N GLY A 163 4.95 -9.26 25.82
CA GLY A 163 6.40 -9.11 25.93
C GLY A 163 7.05 -8.34 24.77
N ALA A 164 6.31 -7.42 24.13
CA ALA A 164 6.87 -6.50 23.15
C ALA A 164 7.91 -5.55 23.78
N SER A 165 8.70 -4.90 22.92
CA SER A 165 9.68 -3.91 23.36
C SER A 165 9.02 -2.73 24.08
N MET A 166 9.75 -2.10 25.00
CA MET A 166 9.26 -0.93 25.74
C MET A 166 8.75 0.20 24.83
N GLY A 167 9.41 0.42 23.69
CA GLY A 167 8.99 1.42 22.71
C GLY A 167 7.61 1.14 22.10
N LEU A 168 7.22 -0.13 21.96
CA LEU A 168 5.89 -0.52 21.48
C LEU A 168 4.87 -0.62 22.63
N MET A 169 5.32 -0.93 23.85
CA MET A 169 4.47 -0.94 25.05
C MET A 169 3.94 0.46 25.41
N ASN A 170 4.69 1.52 25.09
CA ASN A 170 4.28 2.91 25.31
C ASN A 170 3.39 3.49 24.21
N LYS A 171 3.06 2.72 23.17
CA LYS A 171 2.16 3.13 22.08
C LYS A 171 0.86 2.33 22.15
N LYS A 172 -0.26 2.94 21.75
CA LYS A 172 -1.53 2.24 21.57
C LYS A 172 -1.46 1.38 20.31
N ASP A 173 -1.88 0.13 20.43
CA ASP A 173 -2.01 -0.76 19.29
C ASP A 173 -3.41 -0.66 18.65
N ALA A 174 -3.68 -1.47 17.62
CA ALA A 174 -4.99 -1.46 16.96
C ALA A 174 -6.15 -1.81 17.92
N VAL A 175 -5.95 -2.71 18.89
CA VAL A 175 -7.02 -3.07 19.83
C VAL A 175 -7.27 -1.92 20.80
N ASP A 176 -6.22 -1.33 21.35
CA ASP A 176 -6.32 -0.17 22.26
C ASP A 176 -7.13 0.96 21.61
N ILE A 177 -6.80 1.30 20.35
CA ILE A 177 -7.49 2.34 19.57
C ILE A 177 -8.96 2.01 19.33
N ALA A 178 -9.27 0.75 18.99
CA ALA A 178 -10.64 0.33 18.75
C ALA A 178 -11.49 0.44 20.01
N ILE A 179 -10.95 0.06 21.18
CA ILE A 179 -11.64 0.19 22.47
C ILE A 179 -11.90 1.66 22.81
N ASP A 180 -10.89 2.53 22.65
CA ASP A 180 -11.07 3.97 22.86
C ASP A 180 -12.17 4.55 21.97
N GLY A 181 -12.18 4.21 20.68
CA GLY A 181 -13.18 4.67 19.73
C GLY A 181 -14.60 4.22 20.09
N VAL A 182 -14.75 2.99 20.59
CA VAL A 182 -16.04 2.49 21.10
C VAL A 182 -16.48 3.26 22.34
N LEU A 183 -15.59 3.43 23.33
CA LEU A 183 -15.91 4.15 24.56
C LEU A 183 -16.28 5.61 24.27
N GLN A 184 -15.55 6.29 23.40
CA GLN A 184 -15.84 7.66 23.00
C GLN A 184 -17.23 7.79 22.34
N LYS A 185 -17.59 6.87 21.44
CA LYS A 185 -18.92 6.84 20.82
C LYS A 185 -20.05 6.62 21.82
N ILE A 186 -19.82 5.83 22.87
CA ILE A 186 -20.78 5.62 23.94
C ILE A 186 -20.94 6.91 24.75
N SER A 187 -19.83 7.53 25.16
CA SER A 187 -19.85 8.77 25.95
C SER A 187 -20.43 9.96 25.19
N SER A 188 -20.26 10.06 23.87
CA SER A 188 -20.80 11.16 23.06
C SER A 188 -22.31 11.05 22.77
N ARG A 189 -22.95 9.96 23.19
CA ARG A 189 -24.38 9.70 22.99
C ARG A 189 -25.21 9.93 24.25
N GLY A 190 -24.57 10.10 25.41
CA GLY A 190 -25.21 10.50 26.67
C GLY A 190 -25.12 12.01 26.87
#